data_AF-A0AAE5T072-F1
#
_entry.id   AF-A0AAE5T072-F1
#
_cell.length_a   1.000
_cell.length_b   1.000
_cell.length_c   1.000
_cell.angle_alpha   90.00
_cell.angle_beta   90.00
_cell.angle_gamma   90.00
#
_symmetry.space_group_name_H-M   'P 1'
#
loop_
_entity.id
_entity.type
_entity.pdbx_description
1 polymer ?
#
loop_
_entity_poly.entity_id
_entity_poly.type
_entity_poly.pdbx_seq_one_letter_code
_entity_poly.pdbx_strand_id
1 'polypeptide(L)'
;MTAKLTKQEFVNWLKQSEGKQYDMDGWYGFQCFDYANAGWQQLFGYNLSGAGAKDIPFVNNFTGKAKIIQNTPEFIAEPGDMVVFNNKYGGGYGHVAWVINADINNITVLEQNWLGGGWTNGPEQGGTGWEKVTKRTHSYDFPMWFIRPNYKQEDVTVKSSQSATVGNKKSTVKQTAKPVKLQIVKDVVQGYKLPQRGYKPKGIVIHNDAGSKYATAESYRNGLVKAPLSRLEAGIAHSYVSGSTVWQALDESQVGWHTANQTGNKDYYGIEVCQSMGADNATFLKNEQATFQECARLLKKWGLPANRNTIRLHHEFKNTECPHRSFLLHAGINTREDKITDNAILKVKDYFIKQIRAFMNGDIPVATVSNKSSASSNTVKPIASVWKRNSYGTYYMAEKARFINGNQPITVRLQGPFTTCPIGYQFQSGGYCDYDEVMLQDGHVWIGYDWQGQRYYLPIRTWNGVAPPNHGVGPLWGQIK
;
A
#
# COMPACT_ATOMS: atom_id res chain seq x y z
N MET A 1 -24.80 10.55 16.65
CA MET A 1 -24.13 11.56 17.49
C MET A 1 -22.64 11.40 17.25
N THR A 2 -22.00 12.43 16.72
CA THR A 2 -20.56 12.42 16.42
C THR A 2 -19.77 12.69 17.69
N ALA A 3 -18.57 12.11 17.84
CA ALA A 3 -17.73 12.40 19.00
C ALA A 3 -17.36 13.90 19.07
N LYS A 4 -17.11 14.40 20.28
CA LYS A 4 -16.67 15.78 20.57
C LYS A 4 -15.21 16.01 20.15
N LEU A 5 -14.38 14.97 20.23
CA LEU A 5 -12.95 15.04 19.94
C LEU A 5 -12.60 14.31 18.64
N THR A 6 -11.60 14.83 17.95
CA THR A 6 -10.90 14.13 16.89
C THR A 6 -10.11 12.95 17.46
N LYS A 7 -9.71 12.01 16.60
CA LYS A 7 -8.92 10.85 17.03
C LYS A 7 -7.60 11.27 17.68
N GLN A 8 -6.93 12.28 17.12
CA GLN A 8 -5.66 12.77 17.64
C GLN A 8 -5.81 13.46 19.00
N GLU A 9 -6.82 14.33 19.16
CA GLU A 9 -7.10 14.97 20.45
C GLU A 9 -7.43 13.95 21.53
N PHE A 10 -8.22 12.93 21.19
CA PHE A 10 -8.55 11.88 22.14
C PHE A 10 -7.33 11.04 22.54
N VAL A 11 -6.49 10.63 21.58
CA VAL A 11 -5.24 9.90 21.88
C VAL A 11 -4.27 10.77 22.69
N ASN A 12 -4.24 12.09 22.48
CA ASN A 12 -3.47 13.00 23.30
C ASN A 12 -4.02 13.08 24.73
N TRP A 13 -5.35 13.15 24.89
CA TRP A 13 -5.99 13.11 26.21
C TRP A 13 -5.66 11.80 26.94
N LEU A 14 -5.73 10.66 26.24
CA LEU A 14 -5.32 9.36 26.77
C LEU A 14 -3.88 9.43 27.28
N LYS A 15 -2.91 9.88 26.49
CA LYS A 15 -1.51 9.99 26.96
C LYS A 15 -1.34 10.91 28.17
N GLN A 16 -2.14 11.97 28.27
CA GLN A 16 -2.14 12.89 29.41
C GLN A 16 -2.87 12.35 30.64
N SER A 17 -3.58 11.23 30.52
CA SER A 17 -4.27 10.57 31.64
C SER A 17 -3.32 9.64 32.43
N GLU A 18 -2.20 9.22 31.83
CA GLU A 18 -1.21 8.35 32.47
C GLU A 18 -0.73 8.97 33.80
N GLY A 19 -0.76 8.16 34.87
CA GLY A 19 -0.42 8.59 36.22
C GLY A 19 -1.54 9.32 36.99
N LYS A 20 -2.75 9.44 36.44
CA LYS A 20 -3.94 9.98 37.14
C LYS A 20 -4.85 8.85 37.65
N GLN A 21 -5.88 9.22 38.41
CA GLN A 21 -6.91 8.30 38.90
C GLN A 21 -8.28 8.82 38.49
N TYR A 22 -9.15 7.91 38.09
CA TYR A 22 -10.50 8.21 37.64
C TYR A 22 -11.48 7.31 38.39
N ASP A 23 -12.42 7.93 39.07
CA ASP A 23 -13.57 7.32 39.74
C ASP A 23 -14.80 8.05 39.19
N MET A 24 -15.61 7.36 38.39
CA MET A 24 -16.68 7.96 37.59
C MET A 24 -18.07 7.69 38.16
N ASP A 25 -18.21 6.70 39.03
CA ASP A 25 -19.47 6.32 39.66
C ASP A 25 -19.44 6.36 41.21
N GLY A 26 -18.26 6.51 41.81
CA GLY A 26 -18.07 6.56 43.26
C GLY A 26 -18.05 5.17 43.91
N TRP A 27 -18.00 4.07 43.16
CA TRP A 27 -18.07 2.71 43.66
C TRP A 27 -16.79 1.93 43.37
N TYR A 28 -16.26 1.29 44.40
CA TYR A 28 -15.03 0.52 44.35
C TYR A 28 -13.83 1.35 43.83
N GLY A 29 -13.80 2.65 44.13
CA GLY A 29 -12.67 3.54 43.83
C GLY A 29 -12.31 3.63 42.34
N PHE A 30 -11.12 3.15 41.99
CA PHE A 30 -10.50 3.42 40.68
C PHE A 30 -10.54 2.18 39.78
N GLN A 31 -11.69 1.82 39.21
CA GLN A 31 -11.85 0.61 38.41
C GLN A 31 -11.44 0.80 36.93
N CYS A 32 -11.35 -0.31 36.20
CA CYS A 32 -11.12 -0.30 34.75
C CYS A 32 -12.31 0.34 34.01
N PHE A 33 -13.53 0.08 34.47
CA PHE A 33 -14.77 0.64 33.91
C PHE A 33 -14.82 2.17 34.11
N ASP A 34 -14.37 2.69 35.26
CA ASP A 34 -14.26 4.13 35.47
C ASP A 34 -13.37 4.78 34.44
N TYR A 35 -12.19 4.21 34.18
CA TYR A 35 -11.30 4.78 33.19
C TYR A 35 -11.85 4.68 31.75
N ALA A 36 -12.58 3.60 31.44
CA ALA A 36 -13.33 3.50 30.18
C ALA A 36 -14.36 4.64 30.05
N ASN A 37 -15.15 4.88 31.10
CA ASN A 37 -16.14 5.96 31.17
C ASN A 37 -15.51 7.36 31.14
N ALA A 38 -14.36 7.56 31.78
CA ALA A 38 -13.63 8.82 31.72
C ALA A 38 -13.30 9.20 30.27
N GLY A 39 -12.79 8.26 29.48
CA GLY A 39 -12.53 8.45 28.05
C GLY A 39 -13.81 8.58 27.22
N TRP A 40 -14.81 7.75 27.48
CA TRP A 40 -16.07 7.79 26.74
C TRP A 40 -16.84 9.10 26.96
N GLN A 41 -16.79 9.67 28.17
CA GLN A 41 -17.35 11.00 28.45
C GLN A 41 -16.64 12.11 27.68
N GLN A 42 -15.32 12.05 27.49
CA GLN A 42 -14.63 13.02 26.63
C GLN A 42 -15.18 13.00 25.21
N LEU A 43 -15.50 11.82 24.70
CA LEU A 43 -15.99 11.63 23.34
C LEU A 43 -17.47 11.95 23.20
N PHE A 44 -18.33 11.53 24.12
CA PHE A 44 -19.78 11.57 23.92
C PHE A 44 -20.57 12.19 25.08
N GLY A 45 -19.92 12.48 26.21
CA GLY A 45 -20.51 13.20 27.34
C GLY A 45 -21.51 12.40 28.19
N TYR A 46 -21.45 11.06 28.14
CA TYR A 46 -22.26 10.19 28.99
C TYR A 46 -21.48 8.91 29.33
N ASN A 47 -21.96 8.13 30.31
CA ASN A 47 -21.34 6.86 30.73
C ASN A 47 -21.89 5.66 29.96
N LEU A 48 -21.03 4.66 29.71
CA LEU A 48 -21.41 3.34 29.23
C LEU A 48 -22.09 2.55 30.34
N SER A 49 -22.94 1.59 29.95
CA SER A 49 -23.65 0.67 30.84
C SER A 49 -23.02 -0.73 30.81
N GLY A 50 -23.23 -1.51 31.87
CA GLY A 50 -22.79 -2.90 32.00
C GLY A 50 -22.63 -3.28 33.47
N ALA A 51 -22.88 -4.56 33.81
CA ALA A 51 -22.59 -5.07 35.14
C ALA A 51 -21.09 -5.35 35.32
N GLY A 52 -20.38 -5.64 34.22
CA GLY A 52 -18.92 -5.65 34.13
C GLY A 52 -18.42 -5.19 32.77
N ALA A 53 -17.12 -4.99 32.65
CA ALA A 53 -16.46 -4.54 31.43
C ALA A 53 -16.80 -5.40 30.20
N LYS A 54 -16.91 -6.73 30.37
CA LYS A 54 -17.25 -7.67 29.29
C LYS A 54 -18.60 -7.40 28.61
N ASP A 55 -19.52 -6.73 29.31
CA ASP A 55 -20.89 -6.49 28.84
C ASP A 55 -20.96 -5.28 27.90
N ILE A 56 -19.96 -4.39 27.93
CA ILE A 56 -19.94 -3.12 27.20
C ILE A 56 -20.33 -3.29 25.71
N PRO A 57 -19.79 -4.26 24.94
CA PRO A 57 -20.13 -4.42 23.52
C PRO A 57 -21.59 -4.78 23.26
N PHE A 58 -22.32 -5.33 24.25
CA PHE A 58 -23.62 -5.96 24.02
C PHE A 58 -24.79 -5.16 24.60
N VAL A 59 -24.56 -4.41 25.67
CA VAL A 59 -25.63 -3.69 26.38
C VAL A 59 -25.74 -2.21 26.00
N ASN A 60 -24.79 -1.69 25.23
CA ASN A 60 -24.75 -0.29 24.81
C ASN A 60 -25.16 -0.10 23.34
N ASN A 61 -25.86 0.98 23.03
CA ASN A 61 -26.21 1.34 21.64
C ASN A 61 -25.12 2.20 20.98
N PHE A 62 -24.25 1.53 20.23
CA PHE A 62 -23.18 2.16 19.45
C PHE A 62 -23.59 2.66 18.07
N THR A 63 -24.84 2.49 17.65
CA THR A 63 -25.32 2.90 16.32
C THR A 63 -25.02 4.38 16.06
N GLY A 64 -24.27 4.64 14.99
CA GLY A 64 -23.82 5.98 14.60
C GLY A 64 -22.79 6.63 15.53
N LYS A 65 -22.30 5.94 16.57
CA LYS A 65 -21.32 6.46 17.54
C LYS A 65 -19.99 5.70 17.50
N ALA A 66 -20.02 4.38 17.30
CA ALA A 66 -18.82 3.57 17.21
C ALA A 66 -19.07 2.29 16.41
N LYS A 67 -17.98 1.66 15.96
CA LYS A 67 -18.00 0.33 15.39
C LYS A 67 -17.55 -0.68 16.45
N ILE A 68 -18.35 -1.74 16.62
CA ILE A 68 -17.98 -2.90 17.43
C ILE A 68 -17.23 -3.87 16.52
N ILE A 69 -16.08 -4.35 16.97
CA ILE A 69 -15.20 -5.22 16.21
C ILE A 69 -14.81 -6.39 17.11
N GLN A 70 -15.13 -7.61 16.70
CA GLN A 70 -14.61 -8.79 17.37
C GLN A 70 -13.17 -9.03 16.95
N ASN A 71 -12.32 -9.34 17.93
CA ASN A 71 -10.95 -9.74 17.69
C ASN A 71 -10.88 -10.98 16.79
N THR A 72 -9.98 -10.97 15.82
CA THR A 72 -9.58 -12.13 15.02
C THR A 72 -8.06 -12.26 15.08
N PRO A 73 -7.45 -13.43 14.79
CA PRO A 73 -5.99 -13.55 14.77
C PRO A 73 -5.28 -12.55 13.84
N GLU A 74 -6.00 -11.97 12.88
CA GLU A 74 -5.50 -10.98 11.93
C GLU A 74 -5.90 -9.53 12.26
N PHE A 75 -6.66 -9.31 13.32
CA PHE A 75 -7.15 -8.00 13.72
C PHE A 75 -6.04 -7.23 14.47
N ILE A 76 -5.78 -5.99 14.03
CA ILE A 76 -4.89 -5.06 14.72
C ILE A 76 -5.73 -3.87 15.19
N ALA A 77 -5.74 -3.63 16.50
CA ALA A 77 -6.40 -2.48 17.11
C ALA A 77 -5.72 -1.17 16.70
N GLU A 78 -6.49 -0.08 16.66
CA GLU A 78 -5.95 1.25 16.40
C GLU A 78 -5.83 2.07 17.68
N PRO A 79 -4.88 3.02 17.78
CA PRO A 79 -4.86 3.99 18.87
C PRO A 79 -6.23 4.69 18.98
N GLY A 80 -6.79 4.74 20.18
CA GLY A 80 -8.14 5.21 20.46
C GLY A 80 -9.23 4.14 20.35
N ASP A 81 -8.93 2.89 20.02
CA ASP A 81 -9.89 1.82 20.22
C ASP A 81 -10.02 1.52 21.73
N MET A 82 -11.23 1.26 22.20
CA MET A 82 -11.44 0.68 23.53
C MET A 82 -11.43 -0.84 23.40
N VAL A 83 -10.48 -1.49 24.06
CA VAL A 83 -10.44 -2.96 24.13
C VAL A 83 -11.28 -3.46 25.31
N VAL A 84 -12.03 -4.53 25.09
CA VAL A 84 -12.81 -5.24 26.08
C VAL A 84 -12.35 -6.70 26.13
N PHE A 85 -11.72 -7.06 27.25
CA PHE A 85 -11.27 -8.41 27.57
C PHE A 85 -12.46 -9.26 28.08
N ASN A 86 -12.43 -10.56 27.76
CA ASN A 86 -13.50 -11.49 28.12
C ASN A 86 -13.57 -11.81 29.62
N ASN A 87 -14.52 -12.67 30.00
CA ASN A 87 -14.77 -13.13 31.36
C ASN A 87 -13.64 -13.94 32.02
N LYS A 88 -12.55 -14.29 31.33
CA LYS A 88 -11.35 -14.87 31.97
C LYS A 88 -10.59 -13.83 32.82
N TYR A 89 -10.89 -12.54 32.63
CA TYR A 89 -10.25 -11.42 33.33
C TYR A 89 -11.19 -10.82 34.38
N GLY A 90 -10.61 -10.09 35.34
CA GLY A 90 -11.37 -9.31 36.32
C GLY A 90 -12.34 -10.15 37.16
N GLY A 91 -11.97 -11.40 37.50
CA GLY A 91 -12.81 -12.28 38.31
C GLY A 91 -14.16 -12.67 37.66
N GLY A 92 -14.27 -12.63 36.34
CA GLY A 92 -15.53 -12.91 35.63
C GLY A 92 -16.21 -11.68 35.04
N TYR A 93 -15.84 -10.47 35.48
CA TYR A 93 -16.42 -9.20 35.00
C TYR A 93 -15.77 -8.69 33.71
N GLY A 94 -14.64 -9.29 33.31
CA GLY A 94 -13.81 -8.81 32.20
C GLY A 94 -12.94 -7.63 32.59
N HIS A 95 -12.24 -7.09 31.61
CA HIS A 95 -11.39 -5.91 31.76
C HIS A 95 -11.57 -4.98 30.56
N VAL A 96 -11.34 -3.68 30.73
CA VAL A 96 -11.47 -2.69 29.65
C VAL A 96 -10.33 -1.68 29.73
N ALA A 97 -9.83 -1.29 28.56
CA ALA A 97 -8.71 -0.36 28.44
C ALA A 97 -8.76 0.43 27.13
N TRP A 98 -7.97 1.50 27.04
CA TRP A 98 -7.85 2.31 25.83
C TRP A 98 -6.52 2.06 25.12
N VAL A 99 -6.58 1.62 23.87
CA VAL A 99 -5.41 1.32 23.04
C VAL A 99 -4.69 2.61 22.68
N ILE A 100 -3.37 2.64 22.87
CA ILE A 100 -2.51 3.76 22.43
C ILE A 100 -1.50 3.34 21.35
N ASN A 101 -1.27 2.03 21.20
CA ASN A 101 -0.51 1.42 20.12
C ASN A 101 -0.88 -0.06 20.00
N ALA A 102 -0.70 -0.68 18.85
CA ALA A 102 -0.84 -2.12 18.70
C ALA A 102 0.00 -2.66 17.53
N ASP A 103 0.37 -3.93 17.63
CA ASP A 103 0.82 -4.76 16.52
C ASP A 103 -0.10 -5.99 16.39
N ILE A 104 0.35 -7.05 15.73
CA ILE A 104 -0.44 -8.27 15.52
C ILE A 104 -0.50 -9.19 16.75
N ASN A 105 0.51 -9.12 17.61
CA ASN A 105 0.64 -9.97 18.78
C ASN A 105 0.14 -9.26 20.03
N ASN A 106 0.33 -7.94 20.11
CA ASN A 106 0.09 -7.17 21.30
C ASN A 106 -0.65 -5.85 21.07
N ILE A 107 -1.38 -5.45 22.10
CA ILE A 107 -1.93 -4.11 22.29
C ILE A 107 -1.19 -3.43 23.44
N THR A 108 -0.71 -2.22 23.21
CA THR A 108 -0.27 -1.32 24.28
C THR A 108 -1.42 -0.39 24.62
N VAL A 109 -1.87 -0.46 25.87
CA VAL A 109 -3.05 0.22 26.38
C VAL A 109 -2.67 1.14 27.52
N LEU A 110 -3.52 2.14 27.76
CA LEU A 110 -3.65 2.78 29.07
C LEU A 110 -4.86 2.17 29.77
N GLU A 111 -4.69 1.82 31.04
CA GLU A 111 -5.71 1.13 31.81
C GLU A 111 -5.56 1.41 33.31
N GLN A 112 -6.61 1.10 34.05
CA GLN A 112 -6.67 1.23 35.50
C GLN A 112 -7.17 -0.08 36.10
N ASN A 113 -6.78 -0.38 37.34
CA ASN A 113 -7.12 -1.60 38.07
C ASN A 113 -6.70 -2.93 37.41
N TRP A 114 -5.54 -2.98 36.77
CA TRP A 114 -5.00 -4.26 36.28
C TRP A 114 -4.35 -5.07 37.40
N LEU A 115 -3.72 -4.39 38.37
CA LEU A 115 -3.03 -5.04 39.51
C LEU A 115 -3.96 -5.27 40.70
N GLY A 116 -5.26 -4.98 40.57
CA GLY A 116 -6.24 -5.09 41.66
C GLY A 116 -6.12 -3.97 42.70
N GLY A 117 -5.43 -2.87 42.38
CA GLY A 117 -5.21 -1.77 43.31
C GLY A 117 -6.24 -0.64 43.22
N GLY A 118 -7.33 -0.84 42.48
CA GLY A 118 -8.41 0.15 42.29
C GLY A 118 -9.23 0.43 43.54
N TRP A 119 -9.40 -0.57 44.42
CA TRP A 119 -10.06 -0.44 45.72
C TRP A 119 -9.30 -1.22 46.78
N THR A 120 -8.72 -0.50 47.74
CA THR A 120 -7.94 -1.12 48.83
C THR A 120 -8.23 -0.52 50.20
N ASN A 121 -9.07 0.52 50.27
CA ASN A 121 -9.40 1.20 51.53
C ASN A 121 -10.80 1.82 51.48
N GLY A 122 -11.49 1.83 52.61
CA GLY A 122 -12.80 2.47 52.77
C GLY A 122 -13.99 1.59 52.34
N PRO A 123 -15.23 2.11 52.49
CA PRO A 123 -16.44 1.42 52.06
C PRO A 123 -16.49 1.23 50.53
N GLU A 124 -17.42 0.40 50.05
CA GLU A 124 -17.62 0.18 48.61
C GLU A 124 -17.96 1.48 47.89
N GLN A 125 -18.86 2.30 48.44
CA GLN A 125 -19.16 3.63 47.92
C GLN A 125 -18.27 4.69 48.59
N GLY A 126 -17.45 5.39 47.81
CA GLY A 126 -16.52 6.42 48.29
C GLY A 126 -15.20 5.88 48.83
N GLY A 127 -14.94 4.57 48.68
CA GLY A 127 -13.63 3.98 48.93
C GLY A 127 -12.59 4.39 47.90
N THR A 128 -11.32 4.09 48.17
CA THR A 128 -10.19 4.49 47.34
C THR A 128 -9.21 3.33 47.11
N GLY A 129 -8.37 3.48 46.09
CA GLY A 129 -7.25 2.60 45.80
C GLY A 129 -5.96 3.36 45.54
N TRP A 130 -4.86 2.63 45.35
CA TRP A 130 -3.56 3.22 45.00
C TRP A 130 -3.27 3.16 43.50
N GLU A 131 -3.97 2.30 42.75
CA GLU A 131 -3.67 2.09 41.34
C GLU A 131 -4.09 3.31 40.51
N LYS A 132 -3.18 3.75 39.66
CA LYS A 132 -3.34 4.87 38.73
C LYS A 132 -3.50 4.31 37.32
N VAL A 133 -3.91 5.16 36.39
CA VAL A 133 -3.81 4.83 34.97
C VAL A 133 -2.35 4.56 34.62
N THR A 134 -2.07 3.39 34.09
CA THR A 134 -0.71 2.97 33.71
C THR A 134 -0.71 2.42 32.30
N LYS A 135 0.44 2.54 31.64
CA LYS A 135 0.66 1.92 30.34
C LYS A 135 1.09 0.47 30.51
N ARG A 136 0.39 -0.45 29.83
CA ARG A 136 0.77 -1.87 29.78
C ARG A 136 0.64 -2.42 28.37
N THR A 137 1.34 -3.52 28.12
CA THR A 137 1.25 -4.26 26.87
C THR A 137 0.67 -5.63 27.17
N HIS A 138 -0.42 -5.96 26.49
CA HIS A 138 -1.12 -7.24 26.57
C HIS A 138 -1.10 -7.93 25.23
N SER A 139 -1.11 -9.26 25.22
CA SER A 139 -1.38 -10.00 23.99
C SER A 139 -2.87 -9.96 23.66
N TYR A 140 -3.21 -10.14 22.38
CA TYR A 140 -4.60 -10.39 21.99
C TYR A 140 -5.09 -11.73 22.57
N ASP A 141 -6.35 -11.78 22.98
CA ASP A 141 -6.99 -13.00 23.49
C ASP A 141 -8.36 -13.21 22.79
N PHE A 142 -8.92 -14.41 22.93
CA PHE A 142 -10.18 -14.81 22.32
C PHE A 142 -11.15 -15.40 23.36
N PRO A 143 -12.42 -14.93 23.38
CA PRO A 143 -12.94 -13.79 22.62
C PRO A 143 -12.42 -12.45 23.18
N MET A 144 -12.34 -11.42 22.35
CA MET A 144 -12.04 -10.04 22.77
C MET A 144 -12.76 -9.11 21.81
N TRP A 145 -13.17 -7.93 22.28
CA TRP A 145 -13.87 -6.97 21.45
C TRP A 145 -13.19 -5.61 21.50
N PHE A 146 -13.35 -4.86 20.42
CA PHE A 146 -12.83 -3.52 20.25
C PHE A 146 -13.96 -2.60 19.84
N ILE A 147 -14.08 -1.48 20.52
CA ILE A 147 -15.06 -0.45 20.21
C ILE A 147 -14.28 0.74 19.66
N ARG A 148 -14.48 1.00 18.36
CA ARG A 148 -13.83 2.09 17.63
C ARG A 148 -14.77 3.28 17.51
N PRO A 149 -14.55 4.38 18.25
CA PRO A 149 -15.38 5.57 18.15
C PRO A 149 -15.39 6.17 16.74
N ASN A 150 -16.55 6.69 16.34
CA ASN A 150 -16.68 7.57 15.19
C ASN A 150 -16.27 8.98 15.65
N TYR A 151 -14.97 9.24 15.56
CA TYR A 151 -14.35 10.50 15.97
C TYR A 151 -14.92 11.71 15.25
N LYS A 152 -14.82 12.88 15.89
CA LYS A 152 -15.03 14.17 15.21
C LYS A 152 -14.12 14.21 13.99
N GLN A 153 -14.68 14.57 12.84
CA GLN A 153 -13.83 14.90 11.70
C GLN A 153 -13.06 16.17 12.03
N GLU A 154 -11.77 16.19 11.71
CA GLU A 154 -10.95 17.38 11.90
C GLU A 154 -11.58 18.55 11.13
N ASP A 155 -11.99 19.59 11.85
CA ASP A 155 -12.25 20.87 11.22
C ASP A 155 -10.90 21.34 10.67
N VAL A 156 -10.78 21.39 9.35
CA VAL A 156 -9.62 21.94 8.66
C VAL A 156 -9.52 23.42 9.01
N THR A 157 -8.84 23.72 10.12
CA THR A 157 -8.48 25.07 10.52
C THR A 157 -7.28 25.49 9.67
N VAL A 158 -7.58 25.97 8.46
CA VAL A 158 -6.72 26.92 7.78
C VAL A 158 -6.67 28.17 8.66
N LYS A 159 -5.53 28.43 9.30
CA LYS A 159 -5.17 29.82 9.65
C LYS A 159 -4.95 30.58 8.35
N SER A 160 -6.00 31.25 7.87
CA SER A 160 -6.06 32.71 7.85
C SER A 160 -7.49 33.16 7.57
N SER A 161 -8.06 33.86 8.57
CA SER A 161 -9.17 34.81 8.49
C SER A 161 -10.37 34.48 7.61
N GLN A 162 -11.46 34.17 8.32
CA GLN A 162 -12.83 34.67 8.12
C GLN A 162 -13.71 34.10 6.98
N SER A 163 -14.80 33.51 7.49
CA SER A 163 -16.20 33.70 7.12
C SER A 163 -16.73 33.13 5.80
N ALA A 164 -17.49 32.06 5.99
CA ALA A 164 -18.91 31.88 5.64
C ALA A 164 -19.38 31.86 4.17
N THR A 165 -20.33 30.93 3.99
CA THR A 165 -21.40 30.83 2.98
C THR A 165 -21.10 30.27 1.58
N VAL A 166 -21.53 29.01 1.45
CA VAL A 166 -22.23 28.34 0.34
C VAL A 166 -22.45 29.17 -0.93
N GLY A 167 -21.87 28.70 -2.04
CA GLY A 167 -22.21 29.17 -3.37
C GLY A 167 -21.54 28.36 -4.48
N ASN A 168 -22.30 27.42 -5.05
CA ASN A 168 -22.18 26.80 -6.37
C ASN A 168 -20.87 26.14 -6.86
N LYS A 169 -21.07 24.96 -7.48
CA LYS A 169 -20.12 24.21 -8.31
C LYS A 169 -19.19 25.14 -9.11
N LYS A 170 -17.88 25.09 -8.80
CA LYS A 170 -16.80 25.19 -9.77
C LYS A 170 -15.57 24.43 -9.27
N SER A 171 -14.99 23.69 -10.20
CA SER A 171 -13.76 22.91 -10.10
C SER A 171 -12.55 23.73 -9.65
N THR A 172 -11.88 23.33 -8.58
CA THR A 172 -10.54 23.84 -8.21
C THR A 172 -9.69 22.80 -7.46
N VAL A 173 -8.75 22.24 -8.21
CA VAL A 173 -7.39 21.75 -7.89
C VAL A 173 -7.05 21.35 -6.43
N LYS A 174 -6.82 20.04 -6.22
CA LYS A 174 -6.12 19.45 -5.07
C LYS A 174 -4.75 20.12 -4.85
N GLN A 175 -4.50 20.69 -3.68
CA GLN A 175 -3.12 20.88 -3.22
C GLN A 175 -2.56 19.53 -2.81
N THR A 176 -1.62 19.04 -3.60
CA THR A 176 -0.93 17.77 -3.45
C THR A 176 0.12 17.88 -2.34
N ALA A 177 -0.01 17.08 -1.28
CA ALA A 177 1.18 16.71 -0.51
C ALA A 177 2.23 16.19 -1.53
N LYS A 178 3.48 16.64 -1.40
CA LYS A 178 4.57 16.26 -2.33
C LYS A 178 5.34 15.08 -1.75
N PRO A 179 5.67 14.06 -2.57
CA PRO A 179 6.43 12.92 -2.10
C PRO A 179 7.79 13.38 -1.55
N VAL A 180 8.32 12.64 -0.58
CA VAL A 180 9.62 12.95 0.02
C VAL A 180 10.67 13.03 -1.09
N LYS A 181 11.47 14.09 -1.12
CA LYS A 181 12.53 14.22 -2.12
C LYS A 181 13.62 13.19 -1.80
N LEU A 182 13.74 12.17 -2.65
CA LEU A 182 14.81 11.18 -2.54
C LEU A 182 16.16 11.81 -2.88
N GLN A 183 17.15 11.55 -2.03
CA GLN A 183 18.55 11.89 -2.24
C GLN A 183 19.24 10.69 -2.88
N ILE A 184 19.39 10.74 -4.21
CA ILE A 184 20.01 9.65 -4.97
C ILE A 184 21.52 9.88 -5.02
N VAL A 185 22.26 9.07 -4.27
CA VAL A 185 23.73 9.08 -4.23
C VAL A 185 24.23 8.01 -5.18
N LYS A 186 24.76 8.44 -6.32
CA LYS A 186 25.41 7.53 -7.29
C LYS A 186 26.89 7.45 -6.97
N ASP A 187 27.28 6.36 -6.33
CA ASP A 187 28.67 6.11 -5.92
C ASP A 187 28.93 4.61 -6.08
N VAL A 188 29.32 4.23 -7.30
CA VAL A 188 29.45 2.82 -7.67
C VAL A 188 30.67 2.18 -7.00
N VAL A 189 30.55 0.90 -6.66
CA VAL A 189 31.65 0.16 -6.03
C VAL A 189 32.90 0.15 -6.93
N GLN A 190 34.06 0.30 -6.31
CA GLN A 190 35.36 0.47 -6.98
C GLN A 190 36.18 -0.81 -6.99
N GLY A 191 35.96 -1.71 -6.02
CA GLY A 191 36.78 -2.92 -5.86
C GLY A 191 36.54 -3.99 -6.92
N TYR A 192 35.43 -3.93 -7.66
CA TYR A 192 35.20 -4.77 -8.83
C TYR A 192 34.12 -4.21 -9.75
N LYS A 193 34.36 -4.24 -11.07
CA LYS A 193 33.37 -3.84 -12.07
C LYS A 193 32.61 -5.06 -12.56
N LEU A 194 31.38 -5.24 -12.07
CA LEU A 194 30.50 -6.34 -12.49
C LEU A 194 30.21 -6.30 -14.01
N PRO A 195 29.97 -7.47 -14.65
CA PRO A 195 29.66 -7.55 -16.07
C PRO A 195 28.47 -6.71 -16.52
N GLN A 196 28.47 -6.30 -17.77
CA GLN A 196 27.34 -5.61 -18.39
C GLN A 196 26.20 -6.58 -18.69
N ARG A 197 24.96 -6.18 -18.41
CA ARG A 197 23.75 -6.93 -18.72
C ARG A 197 23.50 -6.99 -20.23
N GLY A 198 23.78 -5.89 -20.93
CA GLY A 198 23.55 -5.73 -22.38
C GLY A 198 22.13 -5.31 -22.77
N TYR A 199 21.23 -5.10 -21.79
CA TYR A 199 19.86 -4.62 -22.00
C TYR A 199 19.35 -3.91 -20.73
N LYS A 200 18.23 -3.19 -20.86
CA LYS A 200 17.51 -2.60 -19.72
C LYS A 200 17.05 -3.72 -18.77
N PRO A 201 17.02 -3.51 -17.45
CA PRO A 201 16.44 -4.50 -16.53
C PRO A 201 15.03 -4.91 -16.98
N LYS A 202 14.66 -6.17 -16.79
CA LYS A 202 13.31 -6.69 -17.06
C LYS A 202 12.32 -6.37 -15.92
N GLY A 203 12.83 -5.96 -14.77
CA GLY A 203 12.08 -5.62 -13.57
C GLY A 203 13.00 -5.33 -12.39
N ILE A 204 12.42 -5.29 -11.20
CA ILE A 204 13.07 -5.04 -9.92
C ILE A 204 12.81 -6.23 -8.98
N VAL A 205 13.87 -6.72 -8.32
CA VAL A 205 13.76 -7.57 -7.14
C VAL A 205 13.87 -6.68 -5.91
N ILE A 206 12.83 -6.66 -5.07
CA ILE A 206 12.84 -5.91 -3.81
C ILE A 206 13.22 -6.86 -2.69
N HIS A 207 14.27 -6.51 -1.97
CA HIS A 207 14.88 -7.28 -0.90
C HIS A 207 14.70 -6.60 0.47
N ASN A 208 14.98 -7.35 1.52
CA ASN A 208 15.23 -6.82 2.85
C ASN A 208 16.68 -7.16 3.20
N ASP A 209 17.42 -6.17 3.68
CA ASP A 209 18.88 -6.28 3.86
C ASP A 209 19.32 -7.26 4.95
N ALA A 210 18.37 -7.73 5.77
CA ALA A 210 18.59 -8.48 6.99
C ALA A 210 19.52 -7.72 7.97
N GLY A 211 19.56 -6.39 7.87
CA GLY A 211 20.50 -5.51 8.54
C GLY A 211 19.96 -4.95 9.85
N SER A 212 20.89 -4.60 10.75
CA SER A 212 20.58 -3.98 12.03
C SER A 212 19.96 -2.58 11.86
N LYS A 213 19.51 -1.96 12.97
CA LYS A 213 19.00 -0.58 12.96
C LYS A 213 20.04 0.46 12.50
N TYR A 214 21.32 0.11 12.44
CA TYR A 214 22.39 0.99 11.99
C TYR A 214 22.80 0.74 10.52
N ALA A 215 22.28 -0.31 9.89
CA ALA A 215 22.57 -0.66 8.51
C ALA A 215 21.79 0.25 7.55
N THR A 216 22.10 1.54 7.53
CA THR A 216 21.49 2.52 6.63
C THR A 216 22.10 2.45 5.23
N ALA A 217 21.46 3.04 4.22
CA ALA A 217 22.02 3.18 2.88
C ALA A 217 23.41 3.84 2.89
N GLU A 218 23.61 4.86 3.74
CA GLU A 218 24.92 5.52 3.93
C GLU A 218 25.93 4.58 4.61
N SER A 219 25.49 3.79 5.60
CA SER A 219 26.35 2.79 6.23
C SER A 219 26.83 1.73 5.22
N TYR A 220 25.94 1.26 4.34
CA TYR A 220 26.30 0.33 3.28
C TYR A 220 27.25 0.98 2.28
N ARG A 221 26.98 2.21 1.85
CA ARG A 221 27.88 2.98 0.98
C ARG A 221 29.29 3.07 1.56
N ASN A 222 29.41 3.52 2.80
CA ASN A 222 30.70 3.67 3.47
C ASN A 222 31.47 2.36 3.59
N GLY A 223 30.75 1.25 3.83
CA GLY A 223 31.36 -0.08 3.95
C GLY A 223 31.67 -0.77 2.63
N LEU A 224 30.99 -0.44 1.53
CA LEU A 224 31.03 -1.23 0.29
C LEU A 224 31.63 -0.51 -0.92
N VAL A 225 31.63 0.82 -0.99
CA VAL A 225 32.18 1.55 -2.15
C VAL A 225 33.64 1.16 -2.42
N LYS A 226 34.46 1.03 -1.36
CA LYS A 226 35.87 0.63 -1.45
C LYS A 226 36.12 -0.83 -1.10
N ALA A 227 35.06 -1.63 -0.95
CA ALA A 227 35.20 -3.02 -0.55
C ALA A 227 35.88 -3.84 -1.66
N PRO A 228 36.77 -4.79 -1.31
CA PRO A 228 37.41 -5.66 -2.29
C PRO A 228 36.41 -6.64 -2.91
N LEU A 229 36.77 -7.25 -4.04
CA LEU A 229 35.98 -8.28 -4.72
C LEU A 229 35.47 -9.36 -3.75
N SER A 230 36.33 -9.88 -2.88
CA SER A 230 35.96 -10.93 -1.90
C SER A 230 34.80 -10.54 -0.99
N ARG A 231 34.63 -9.25 -0.69
CA ARG A 231 33.48 -8.76 0.07
C ARG A 231 32.24 -8.61 -0.80
N LEU A 232 32.40 -8.15 -2.04
CA LEU A 232 31.30 -7.98 -2.99
C LEU A 232 30.71 -9.33 -3.43
N GLU A 233 31.52 -10.39 -3.52
CA GLU A 233 31.09 -11.76 -3.84
C GLU A 233 30.12 -12.35 -2.82
N ALA A 234 30.13 -11.86 -1.58
CA ALA A 234 29.13 -12.22 -0.57
C ALA A 234 27.72 -11.73 -0.93
N GLY A 235 27.61 -10.77 -1.83
CA GLY A 235 26.36 -10.24 -2.36
C GLY A 235 26.40 -8.72 -2.49
N ILE A 236 25.93 -8.22 -3.63
CA ILE A 236 25.80 -6.79 -3.91
C ILE A 236 24.56 -6.55 -4.77
N ALA A 237 23.64 -5.74 -4.23
CA ALA A 237 22.47 -5.24 -4.95
C ALA A 237 22.82 -3.94 -5.68
N HIS A 238 21.93 -3.47 -6.56
CA HIS A 238 22.21 -2.28 -7.34
C HIS A 238 21.91 -0.99 -6.54
N SER A 239 20.93 -1.02 -5.64
CA SER A 239 20.62 0.10 -4.75
C SER A 239 20.25 -0.33 -3.33
N TYR A 240 20.51 0.55 -2.37
CA TYR A 240 20.21 0.42 -0.94
C TYR A 240 19.43 1.65 -0.47
N VAL A 241 18.36 1.47 0.29
CA VAL A 241 17.43 2.56 0.63
C VAL A 241 17.09 2.61 2.12
N SER A 242 17.29 3.77 2.74
CA SER A 242 16.84 4.09 4.11
C SER A 242 16.54 5.58 4.25
N GLY A 243 15.47 5.92 4.98
CA GLY A 243 15.03 7.31 5.13
C GLY A 243 14.71 7.92 3.77
N SER A 244 15.29 9.08 3.45
CA SER A 244 15.19 9.69 2.13
C SER A 244 16.36 9.37 1.20
N THR A 245 17.32 8.53 1.63
CA THR A 245 18.56 8.28 0.89
C THR A 245 18.46 6.99 0.08
N VAL A 246 18.83 7.09 -1.19
CA VAL A 246 19.03 5.95 -2.10
C VAL A 246 20.51 5.95 -2.48
N TRP A 247 21.27 4.95 -2.03
CA TRP A 247 22.61 4.72 -2.52
C TRP A 247 22.57 3.74 -3.70
N GLN A 248 22.99 4.20 -4.88
CA GLN A 248 23.14 3.36 -6.06
C GLN A 248 24.59 2.83 -6.13
N ALA A 249 24.74 1.55 -5.78
CA ALA A 249 26.01 0.85 -5.66
C ALA A 249 26.55 0.30 -6.99
N LEU A 250 25.67 0.03 -7.96
CA LEU A 250 26.02 -0.49 -9.29
C LEU A 250 25.37 0.37 -10.38
N ASP A 251 26.04 0.48 -11.53
CA ASP A 251 25.40 1.08 -12.69
C ASP A 251 24.18 0.24 -13.12
N GLU A 252 23.14 0.92 -13.62
CA GLU A 252 21.92 0.24 -14.08
C GLU A 252 22.19 -0.74 -15.23
N SER A 253 23.27 -0.56 -16.00
CA SER A 253 23.67 -1.44 -17.10
C SER A 253 24.38 -2.71 -16.63
N GLN A 254 24.86 -2.79 -15.38
CA GLN A 254 25.58 -3.94 -14.85
C GLN A 254 24.62 -5.01 -14.32
N VAL A 255 25.09 -6.25 -14.23
CA VAL A 255 24.43 -7.30 -13.43
C VAL A 255 24.67 -7.07 -11.94
N GLY A 256 23.88 -7.70 -11.07
CA GLY A 256 24.13 -7.71 -9.63
C GLY A 256 24.24 -9.13 -9.08
N TRP A 257 24.75 -9.27 -7.85
CA TRP A 257 24.84 -10.56 -7.16
C TRP A 257 23.90 -10.54 -5.95
N HIS A 258 22.59 -10.56 -6.22
CA HIS A 258 21.57 -10.31 -5.19
C HIS A 258 20.54 -11.42 -5.03
N THR A 259 20.35 -12.30 -6.02
CA THR A 259 19.39 -13.43 -5.91
C THR A 259 20.04 -14.79 -5.73
N ALA A 260 21.37 -14.90 -5.86
CA ALA A 260 22.08 -16.18 -5.95
C ALA A 260 21.48 -17.13 -7.02
N ASN A 261 20.99 -16.53 -8.11
CA ASN A 261 20.36 -17.19 -9.25
C ASN A 261 20.74 -16.40 -10.50
N GLN A 262 21.18 -17.09 -11.56
CA GLN A 262 21.71 -16.44 -12.77
C GLN A 262 20.68 -15.53 -13.44
N THR A 263 19.43 -15.97 -13.56
CA THR A 263 18.35 -15.19 -14.16
C THR A 263 18.04 -13.96 -13.30
N GLY A 264 17.85 -14.13 -11.99
CA GLY A 264 17.57 -13.00 -11.10
C GLY A 264 18.69 -11.95 -11.09
N ASN A 265 19.95 -12.41 -11.03
CA ASN A 265 21.16 -11.58 -11.00
C ASN A 265 21.37 -10.80 -12.30
N LYS A 266 21.09 -11.45 -13.44
CA LYS A 266 21.29 -10.85 -14.76
C LYS A 266 20.11 -9.98 -15.17
N ASP A 267 18.89 -10.50 -15.10
CA ASP A 267 17.72 -9.88 -15.71
C ASP A 267 17.10 -8.74 -14.90
N TYR A 268 17.26 -8.73 -13.58
CA TYR A 268 16.55 -7.80 -12.71
C TYR A 268 17.49 -6.83 -12.00
N TYR A 269 16.95 -5.67 -11.65
CA TYR A 269 17.61 -4.70 -10.79
C TYR A 269 17.29 -5.03 -9.33
N GLY A 270 18.29 -5.28 -8.50
CA GLY A 270 18.12 -5.56 -7.07
C GLY A 270 18.11 -4.29 -6.23
N ILE A 271 17.10 -4.10 -5.37
CA ILE A 271 17.03 -3.00 -4.38
C ILE A 271 16.83 -3.57 -2.98
N GLU A 272 17.65 -3.13 -2.03
CA GLU A 272 17.58 -3.49 -0.62
C GLU A 272 16.79 -2.43 0.17
N VAL A 273 15.70 -2.85 0.83
CA VAL A 273 15.10 -2.07 1.91
C VAL A 273 15.94 -2.28 3.16
N CYS A 274 16.61 -1.23 3.61
CA CYS A 274 17.58 -1.31 4.69
C CYS A 274 16.94 -1.34 6.09
N GLN A 275 17.73 -1.78 7.08
CA GLN A 275 17.41 -1.85 8.50
C GLN A 275 16.31 -2.86 8.85
N SER A 276 16.09 -3.89 8.03
CA SER A 276 14.91 -4.75 8.09
C SER A 276 14.82 -5.63 9.35
N MET A 277 15.94 -5.86 10.06
CA MET A 277 15.95 -6.64 11.31
C MET A 277 15.90 -5.75 12.56
N GLY A 278 16.36 -4.50 12.47
CA GLY A 278 16.55 -3.66 13.66
C GLY A 278 15.71 -2.39 13.74
N ALA A 279 15.18 -1.89 12.62
CA ALA A 279 14.29 -0.73 12.65
C ALA A 279 12.94 -1.10 13.28
N ASP A 280 12.31 -0.12 13.94
CA ASP A 280 10.90 -0.24 14.30
C ASP A 280 10.01 -0.26 13.04
N ASN A 281 8.76 -0.68 13.19
CA ASN A 281 7.82 -0.78 12.05
C ASN A 281 7.64 0.55 11.33
N ALA A 282 7.53 1.67 12.07
CA ALA A 282 7.30 2.98 11.47
C ALA A 282 8.49 3.41 10.59
N THR A 283 9.71 3.15 11.04
CA THR A 283 10.94 3.46 10.33
C THR A 283 11.12 2.54 9.13
N PHE A 284 10.92 1.23 9.31
CA PHE A 284 11.01 0.28 8.21
C PHE A 284 9.97 0.56 7.12
N LEU A 285 8.73 0.87 7.49
CA LEU A 285 7.69 1.24 6.52
C LEU A 285 8.04 2.53 5.77
N LYS A 286 8.70 3.51 6.40
CA LYS A 286 9.22 4.70 5.70
C LYS A 286 10.32 4.32 4.71
N ASN A 287 11.22 3.41 5.08
CA ASN A 287 12.24 2.89 4.16
C ASN A 287 11.59 2.17 2.97
N GLU A 288 10.57 1.34 3.21
CA GLU A 288 9.80 0.69 2.14
C GLU A 288 9.14 1.71 1.22
N GLN A 289 8.53 2.78 1.75
CA GLN A 289 7.93 3.82 0.91
C GLN A 289 8.95 4.54 0.04
N ALA A 290 10.11 4.89 0.59
CA ALA A 290 11.20 5.47 -0.20
C ALA A 290 11.67 4.50 -1.29
N THR A 291 11.75 3.20 -0.99
CA THR A 291 12.05 2.15 -1.97
C THR A 291 10.98 2.08 -3.06
N PHE A 292 9.69 2.14 -2.71
CA PHE A 292 8.61 2.11 -3.71
C PHE A 292 8.60 3.35 -4.60
N GLN A 293 8.93 4.52 -4.05
CA GLN A 293 9.11 5.75 -4.80
C GLN A 293 10.28 5.64 -5.79
N GLU A 294 11.40 5.04 -5.37
CA GLU A 294 12.55 4.79 -6.25
C GLU A 294 12.22 3.76 -7.34
N CYS A 295 11.56 2.66 -6.98
CA CYS A 295 11.04 1.67 -7.94
C CYS A 295 10.15 2.33 -8.98
N ALA A 296 9.24 3.22 -8.57
CA ALA A 296 8.37 3.96 -9.49
C ALA A 296 9.17 4.83 -10.46
N ARG A 297 10.21 5.53 -9.98
CA ARG A 297 11.10 6.35 -10.81
C ARG A 297 11.87 5.50 -11.83
N LEU A 298 12.43 4.37 -11.41
CA LEU A 298 13.21 3.47 -12.26
C LEU A 298 12.34 2.76 -13.30
N LEU A 299 11.18 2.22 -12.90
CA LEU A 299 10.24 1.60 -13.86
C LEU A 299 9.73 2.62 -14.90
N LYS A 300 9.44 3.86 -14.48
CA LYS A 300 9.13 4.97 -15.40
C LYS A 300 10.27 5.19 -16.40
N LYS A 301 11.51 5.29 -15.91
CA LYS A 301 12.71 5.49 -16.73
C LYS A 301 12.90 4.36 -17.75
N TRP A 302 12.62 3.12 -17.37
CA TRP A 302 12.81 1.95 -18.23
C TRP A 302 11.62 1.65 -19.16
N GLY A 303 10.49 2.33 -18.97
CA GLY A 303 9.26 2.07 -19.72
C GLY A 303 8.56 0.78 -19.29
N LEU A 304 8.72 0.36 -18.04
CA LEU A 304 8.15 -0.88 -17.51
C LEU A 304 6.89 -0.62 -16.66
N PRO A 305 5.89 -1.51 -16.72
CA PRO A 305 4.80 -1.51 -15.77
C PRO A 305 5.28 -1.94 -14.38
N ALA A 306 4.57 -1.57 -13.31
CA ALA A 306 4.63 -2.29 -12.05
C ALA A 306 3.58 -3.41 -12.06
N ASN A 307 3.97 -4.68 -12.12
CA ASN A 307 3.10 -5.86 -12.05
C ASN A 307 3.89 -7.07 -11.49
N ARG A 308 3.27 -8.24 -11.38
CA ARG A 308 3.93 -9.41 -10.76
C ARG A 308 5.09 -9.99 -11.58
N ASN A 309 5.28 -9.58 -12.83
CA ASN A 309 6.42 -9.98 -13.66
C ASN A 309 7.59 -9.01 -13.55
N THR A 310 7.33 -7.74 -13.26
CA THR A 310 8.34 -6.69 -13.15
C THR A 310 8.69 -6.34 -11.71
N ILE A 311 7.88 -6.71 -10.73
CA ILE A 311 8.18 -6.63 -9.30
C ILE A 311 8.25 -8.05 -8.75
N ARG A 312 9.44 -8.45 -8.31
CA ARG A 312 9.74 -9.83 -7.88
C ARG A 312 10.33 -9.86 -6.47
N LEU A 313 10.24 -11.00 -5.82
CA LEU A 313 10.86 -11.28 -4.51
C LEU A 313 12.05 -12.21 -4.68
N HIS A 314 13.06 -12.13 -3.78
CA HIS A 314 14.21 -13.05 -3.81
C HIS A 314 13.78 -14.52 -3.68
N HIS A 315 12.81 -14.81 -2.80
CA HIS A 315 12.25 -16.15 -2.63
C HIS A 315 11.79 -16.81 -3.95
N GLU A 316 11.40 -16.04 -4.97
CA GLU A 316 10.98 -16.59 -6.28
C GLU A 316 12.15 -17.16 -7.11
N PHE A 317 13.40 -16.87 -6.74
CA PHE A 317 14.60 -17.30 -7.46
C PHE A 317 15.45 -18.32 -6.70
N LYS A 318 15.34 -18.32 -5.37
CA LYS A 318 16.04 -19.22 -4.46
C LYS A 318 15.17 -19.43 -3.22
N ASN A 319 15.14 -20.63 -2.67
CA ASN A 319 14.48 -20.87 -1.40
C ASN A 319 15.23 -20.12 -0.27
N THR A 320 14.70 -18.98 0.16
CA THR A 320 15.30 -18.07 1.15
C THR A 320 14.22 -17.34 1.93
N GLU A 321 14.55 -16.79 3.10
CA GLU A 321 13.61 -16.00 3.91
C GLU A 321 13.33 -14.60 3.33
N CYS A 322 14.11 -14.13 2.36
CA CYS A 322 14.01 -12.76 1.84
C CYS A 322 12.82 -12.54 0.88
N PRO A 323 12.03 -11.44 1.03
CA PRO A 323 12.17 -10.34 1.99
C PRO A 323 11.39 -10.56 3.31
N HIS A 324 12.09 -11.00 4.36
CA HIS A 324 11.52 -11.49 5.62
C HIS A 324 10.61 -10.49 6.34
N ARG A 325 11.02 -9.21 6.45
CA ARG A 325 10.27 -8.18 7.18
C ARG A 325 9.02 -7.77 6.42
N SER A 326 9.12 -7.67 5.10
CA SER A 326 7.96 -7.40 4.25
C SER A 326 6.97 -8.57 4.22
N PHE A 327 7.43 -9.83 4.29
CA PHE A 327 6.54 -10.99 4.49
C PHE A 327 5.80 -10.93 5.83
N LEU A 328 6.51 -10.60 6.91
CA LEU A 328 5.90 -10.46 8.23
C LEU A 328 4.84 -9.36 8.24
N LEU A 329 5.14 -8.18 7.70
CA LEU A 329 4.25 -7.02 7.77
C LEU A 329 3.11 -7.03 6.73
N HIS A 330 3.29 -7.69 5.59
CA HIS A 330 2.32 -7.60 4.49
C HIS A 330 1.69 -8.93 4.10
N ALA A 331 2.07 -10.02 4.76
CA ALA A 331 1.42 -11.31 4.63
C ALA A 331 1.21 -12.04 5.96
N GLY A 332 1.75 -11.51 7.08
CA GLY A 332 1.68 -12.16 8.39
C GLY A 332 2.52 -13.43 8.47
N ILE A 333 3.55 -13.58 7.62
CA ILE A 333 4.41 -14.78 7.58
C ILE A 333 5.74 -14.47 8.27
N ASN A 334 5.99 -15.12 9.40
CA ASN A 334 7.33 -15.15 10.00
C ASN A 334 8.16 -16.19 9.25
N THR A 335 8.97 -15.75 8.29
CA THR A 335 9.68 -16.65 7.36
C THR A 335 10.69 -17.61 8.00
N ARG A 336 11.01 -17.45 9.29
CA ARG A 336 11.87 -18.36 10.07
C ARG A 336 11.11 -19.53 10.68
N GLU A 337 9.81 -19.37 10.87
CA GLU A 337 8.94 -20.31 11.59
C GLU A 337 7.87 -20.88 10.64
N ASP A 338 7.31 -20.00 9.81
CA ASP A 338 6.23 -20.30 8.89
C ASP A 338 6.74 -20.65 7.50
N LYS A 339 6.05 -21.59 6.86
CA LYS A 339 6.26 -21.88 5.44
C LYS A 339 5.76 -20.72 4.59
N ILE A 340 6.63 -20.18 3.74
CA ILE A 340 6.23 -19.23 2.70
C ILE A 340 5.33 -19.95 1.70
N THR A 341 4.11 -19.44 1.52
CA THR A 341 3.11 -19.96 0.57
C THR A 341 3.01 -19.08 -0.67
N ASP A 342 2.53 -19.64 -1.78
CA ASP A 342 2.26 -18.86 -3.00
C ASP A 342 1.32 -17.69 -2.74
N ASN A 343 0.31 -17.87 -1.88
CA ASN A 343 -0.59 -16.79 -1.50
C ASN A 343 0.13 -15.67 -0.74
N ALA A 344 1.08 -15.99 0.13
CA ALA A 344 1.89 -14.98 0.82
C ALA A 344 2.79 -14.21 -0.16
N ILE A 345 3.42 -14.92 -1.10
CA ILE A 345 4.21 -14.30 -2.19
C ILE A 345 3.34 -13.31 -2.97
N LEU A 346 2.13 -13.73 -3.35
CA LEU A 346 1.19 -12.86 -4.07
C LEU A 346 0.76 -11.64 -3.23
N LYS A 347 0.45 -11.81 -1.94
CA LYS A 347 0.05 -10.71 -1.05
C LYS A 347 1.13 -9.62 -0.95
N VAL A 348 2.38 -10.02 -0.73
CA VAL A 348 3.51 -9.07 -0.62
C VAL A 348 3.75 -8.37 -1.96
N LYS A 349 3.81 -9.11 -3.06
CA LYS A 349 3.97 -8.53 -4.41
C LYS A 349 2.85 -7.54 -4.71
N ASP A 350 1.61 -7.91 -4.41
CA ASP A 350 0.45 -7.08 -4.70
C ASP A 350 0.45 -5.79 -3.88
N TYR A 351 0.90 -5.86 -2.64
CA TYR A 351 1.15 -4.68 -1.81
C TYR A 351 2.20 -3.78 -2.45
N PHE A 352 3.40 -4.31 -2.74
CA PHE A 352 4.48 -3.53 -3.37
C PHE A 352 4.02 -2.85 -4.65
N ILE A 353 3.38 -3.61 -5.53
CA ILE A 353 2.87 -3.11 -6.80
C ILE A 353 1.85 -1.97 -6.58
N LYS A 354 0.93 -2.09 -5.62
CA LYS A 354 -0.05 -1.04 -5.31
C LYS A 354 0.63 0.25 -4.86
N GLN A 355 1.63 0.16 -3.97
CA GLN A 355 2.38 1.30 -3.47
C GLN A 355 3.18 1.98 -4.60
N ILE A 356 3.90 1.20 -5.40
CA ILE A 356 4.68 1.69 -6.53
C ILE A 356 3.79 2.38 -7.56
N ARG A 357 2.63 1.80 -7.89
CA ARG A 357 1.67 2.42 -8.82
C ARG A 357 1.15 3.77 -8.35
N ALA A 358 0.90 3.93 -7.05
CA ALA A 358 0.49 5.23 -6.51
C ALA A 358 1.54 6.30 -6.81
N PHE A 359 2.83 6.05 -6.53
CA PHE A 359 3.91 6.95 -6.91
C PHE A 359 4.06 7.12 -8.43
N MET A 360 3.79 6.08 -9.22
CA MET A 360 3.77 6.20 -10.68
C MET A 360 2.65 7.14 -11.17
N ASN A 361 1.52 7.19 -10.48
CA ASN A 361 0.39 8.05 -10.80
C ASN A 361 0.52 9.47 -10.23
N GLY A 362 1.58 9.75 -9.46
CA GLY A 362 1.77 11.04 -8.80
C GLY A 362 1.02 11.16 -7.47
N ASP A 363 0.45 10.06 -6.97
CA ASP A 363 -0.14 9.97 -5.64
C ASP A 363 0.95 9.71 -4.59
N ILE A 364 0.66 10.06 -3.33
CA ILE A 364 1.44 9.62 -2.17
C ILE A 364 0.67 8.49 -1.49
N PRO A 365 1.14 7.24 -1.58
CA PRO A 365 0.51 6.14 -0.89
C PRO A 365 0.76 6.24 0.62
N VAL A 366 -0.19 5.70 1.40
CA VAL A 366 -0.06 5.63 2.86
C VAL A 366 0.73 4.38 3.22
N ALA A 367 1.77 4.55 4.04
CA ALA A 367 2.51 3.48 4.66
C ALA A 367 1.60 2.69 5.62
N THR A 368 1.17 1.51 5.22
CA THR A 368 0.34 0.61 6.06
C THR A 368 0.91 -0.79 6.06
N VAL A 369 0.86 -1.45 7.22
CA VAL A 369 0.95 -2.92 7.37
C VAL A 369 -0.32 -3.51 6.76
N SER A 370 -0.21 -4.47 5.83
CA SER A 370 -1.35 -4.94 5.04
C SER A 370 -1.41 -6.47 4.98
N ASN A 371 -2.12 -7.12 5.91
CA ASN A 371 -2.37 -8.58 5.86
C ASN A 371 -3.51 -8.97 4.89
N LYS A 372 -4.22 -7.96 4.35
CA LYS A 372 -5.30 -8.06 3.37
C LYS A 372 -5.00 -7.17 2.17
N SER A 373 -4.09 -7.63 1.31
CA SER A 373 -3.93 -7.05 -0.02
C SER A 373 -5.02 -7.62 -0.94
N SER A 374 -5.96 -6.79 -1.38
CA SER A 374 -6.83 -7.14 -2.51
C SER A 374 -5.95 -7.51 -3.71
N ALA A 375 -6.26 -8.59 -4.42
CA ALA A 375 -5.45 -9.06 -5.54
C ALA A 375 -5.07 -7.89 -6.45
N SER A 376 -3.79 -7.53 -6.49
CA SER A 376 -3.31 -6.60 -7.51
C SER A 376 -3.30 -7.42 -8.78
N SER A 377 -4.32 -7.20 -9.62
CA SER A 377 -4.41 -7.93 -10.87
C SER A 377 -3.10 -7.76 -11.65
N ASN A 378 -2.62 -8.85 -12.25
CA ASN A 378 -1.63 -8.81 -13.32
C ASN A 378 -2.03 -7.84 -14.45
N THR A 379 -3.29 -7.37 -14.45
CA THR A 379 -3.87 -6.45 -15.43
C THR A 379 -4.05 -5.01 -14.94
N VAL A 380 -3.54 -4.59 -13.77
CA VAL A 380 -3.62 -3.15 -13.45
C VAL A 380 -2.53 -2.40 -14.21
N LYS A 381 -3.02 -1.67 -15.21
CA LYS A 381 -2.43 -0.63 -16.05
C LYS A 381 -1.08 -0.05 -15.56
N PRO A 382 0.02 -0.19 -16.33
CA PRO A 382 1.09 0.82 -16.37
C PRO A 382 0.51 2.23 -16.54
N ILE A 383 1.29 3.26 -16.17
CA ILE A 383 1.09 4.68 -16.52
C ILE A 383 0.24 4.79 -17.78
N ALA A 384 -0.95 5.37 -17.63
CA ALA A 384 -2.02 5.41 -18.62
C ALA A 384 -1.62 4.95 -20.03
N SER A 385 -1.71 3.64 -20.27
CA SER A 385 -1.96 3.17 -21.62
C SER A 385 -3.28 3.79 -22.06
N VAL A 386 -3.25 4.66 -23.06
CA VAL A 386 -4.45 5.21 -23.74
C VAL A 386 -5.40 4.10 -24.22
N TRP A 387 -4.89 2.87 -24.38
CA TRP A 387 -5.68 1.68 -24.69
C TRP A 387 -6.57 1.23 -23.52
N LYS A 388 -7.87 1.20 -23.80
CA LYS A 388 -8.95 0.51 -23.09
C LYS A 388 -9.13 -0.90 -23.68
N ARG A 389 -9.87 -1.78 -23.01
CA ARG A 389 -10.24 -3.11 -23.52
C ARG A 389 -11.73 -3.35 -23.31
N ASN A 390 -12.45 -3.80 -24.33
CA ASN A 390 -13.89 -4.08 -24.24
C ASN A 390 -14.17 -5.57 -23.91
N SER A 391 -15.46 -5.92 -23.77
CA SER A 391 -15.93 -7.29 -23.48
C SER A 391 -15.60 -8.30 -24.58
N TYR A 392 -15.40 -7.84 -25.82
CA TYR A 392 -15.00 -8.65 -26.97
C TYR A 392 -13.48 -8.88 -27.05
N GLY A 393 -12.74 -8.43 -26.03
CA GLY A 393 -11.29 -8.59 -25.95
C GLY A 393 -10.49 -7.60 -26.80
N THR A 394 -11.16 -6.72 -27.56
CA THR A 394 -10.55 -5.67 -28.39
C THR A 394 -9.86 -4.64 -27.52
N TYR A 395 -8.61 -4.32 -27.83
CA TYR A 395 -7.96 -3.12 -27.27
C TYR A 395 -8.33 -1.93 -28.13
N TYR A 396 -8.69 -0.79 -27.52
CA TYR A 396 -9.10 0.41 -28.27
C TYR A 396 -8.67 1.70 -27.58
N MET A 397 -8.36 2.73 -28.34
CA MET A 397 -8.07 4.08 -27.82
C MET A 397 -8.61 5.15 -28.75
N ALA A 398 -8.91 6.32 -28.18
CA ALA A 398 -9.25 7.50 -28.98
C ALA A 398 -7.97 8.07 -29.61
N GLU A 399 -8.02 8.30 -30.92
CA GLU A 399 -6.95 8.93 -31.70
C GLU A 399 -7.58 9.59 -32.91
N LYS A 400 -7.31 10.88 -33.13
CA LYS A 400 -7.82 11.62 -34.29
C LYS A 400 -6.69 11.88 -35.26
N ALA A 401 -6.81 11.34 -36.47
CA ALA A 401 -5.89 11.60 -37.57
C ALA A 401 -6.56 11.25 -38.91
N ARG A 402 -5.87 11.52 -40.02
CA ARG A 402 -6.32 11.13 -41.37
C ARG A 402 -5.54 9.93 -41.86
N PHE A 403 -6.23 8.87 -42.25
CA PHE A 403 -5.63 7.75 -42.98
C PHE A 403 -5.81 7.94 -44.48
N ILE A 404 -4.76 7.69 -45.26
CA ILE A 404 -4.76 7.66 -46.72
C ILE A 404 -4.32 6.26 -47.16
N ASN A 405 -5.17 5.57 -47.90
CA ASN A 405 -4.89 4.23 -48.38
C ASN A 405 -3.73 4.23 -49.40
N GLY A 406 -2.92 3.17 -49.35
CA GLY A 406 -1.88 2.92 -50.33
C GLY A 406 -2.45 2.41 -51.64
N ASN A 407 -1.73 1.48 -52.26
CA ASN A 407 -1.92 1.13 -53.67
C ASN A 407 -2.90 -0.02 -53.92
N GLN A 408 -3.54 -0.58 -52.87
CA GLN A 408 -4.44 -1.72 -52.97
C GLN A 408 -5.76 -1.46 -52.23
N PRO A 409 -6.91 -1.90 -52.75
CA PRO A 409 -8.16 -1.80 -52.03
C PRO A 409 -8.14 -2.60 -50.71
N ILE A 410 -8.76 -2.06 -49.66
CA ILE A 410 -8.87 -2.73 -48.36
C ILE A 410 -10.35 -2.97 -48.02
N THR A 411 -10.70 -4.18 -47.61
CA THR A 411 -12.07 -4.53 -47.22
C THR A 411 -12.46 -3.88 -45.89
N VAL A 412 -13.45 -2.98 -45.94
CA VAL A 412 -14.05 -2.33 -44.77
C VAL A 412 -15.10 -3.23 -44.13
N ARG A 413 -15.16 -3.22 -42.79
CA ARG A 413 -16.11 -4.00 -41.99
C ARG A 413 -17.15 -3.11 -41.33
N LEU A 414 -18.34 -3.66 -41.15
CA LEU A 414 -19.43 -3.10 -40.35
C LEU A 414 -19.40 -3.67 -38.93
N GLN A 415 -20.11 -3.05 -37.99
CA GLN A 415 -20.35 -3.54 -36.61
C GLN A 415 -19.14 -3.64 -35.67
N GLY A 416 -17.94 -4.01 -36.14
CA GLY A 416 -16.76 -4.06 -35.30
C GLY A 416 -15.45 -4.43 -36.02
N PRO A 417 -14.32 -4.42 -35.28
CA PRO A 417 -12.99 -4.68 -35.81
C PRO A 417 -12.67 -6.18 -35.90
N PHE A 418 -13.50 -6.94 -36.61
CA PHE A 418 -13.26 -8.36 -36.89
C PHE A 418 -13.38 -8.62 -38.39
N THR A 419 -12.48 -9.44 -38.94
CA THR A 419 -12.55 -9.88 -40.33
C THR A 419 -13.76 -10.78 -40.61
N THR A 420 -14.43 -11.29 -39.56
CA THR A 420 -15.69 -12.04 -39.68
C THR A 420 -16.93 -11.15 -39.70
N CYS A 421 -16.82 -9.86 -39.35
CA CYS A 421 -17.95 -8.95 -39.43
C CYS A 421 -18.41 -8.72 -40.88
N PRO A 422 -19.68 -8.33 -41.10
CA PRO A 422 -20.20 -8.06 -42.44
C PRO A 422 -19.34 -7.06 -43.22
N ILE A 423 -19.20 -7.31 -44.52
CA ILE A 423 -18.47 -6.42 -45.43
C ILE A 423 -19.31 -5.15 -45.63
N GLY A 424 -18.69 -3.99 -45.44
CA GLY A 424 -19.27 -2.70 -45.80
C GLY A 424 -19.03 -2.41 -47.28
N TYR A 425 -17.77 -2.18 -47.65
CA TYR A 425 -17.35 -1.89 -49.02
C TYR A 425 -15.83 -2.08 -49.17
N GLN A 426 -15.30 -1.87 -50.38
CA GLN A 426 -13.86 -1.84 -50.65
C GLN A 426 -13.33 -0.40 -50.60
N PHE A 427 -12.47 -0.11 -49.62
CA PHE A 427 -11.79 1.17 -49.49
C PHE A 427 -10.73 1.29 -50.58
N GLN A 428 -10.99 2.13 -51.58
CA GLN A 428 -10.20 2.19 -52.81
C GLN A 428 -8.77 2.72 -52.58
N SER A 429 -7.86 2.35 -53.49
CA SER A 429 -6.49 2.88 -53.54
C SER A 429 -6.51 4.42 -53.58
N GLY A 430 -5.66 5.07 -52.79
CA GLY A 430 -5.61 6.53 -52.66
C GLY A 430 -6.79 7.20 -51.94
N GLY A 431 -7.83 6.45 -51.54
CA GLY A 431 -8.94 6.96 -50.73
C GLY A 431 -8.48 7.39 -49.33
N TYR A 432 -9.21 8.28 -48.68
CA TYR A 432 -8.88 8.77 -47.33
C TYR A 432 -10.10 8.81 -46.40
N CYS A 433 -9.84 8.71 -45.10
CA CYS A 433 -10.85 8.93 -44.06
C CYS A 433 -10.23 9.60 -42.82
N ASP A 434 -11.00 10.47 -42.17
CA ASP A 434 -10.69 10.97 -40.84
C ASP A 434 -11.25 9.98 -39.82
N TYR A 435 -10.39 9.44 -38.97
CA TYR A 435 -10.78 8.49 -37.93
C TYR A 435 -10.64 9.11 -36.54
N ASP A 436 -11.33 8.55 -35.56
CA ASP A 436 -11.31 9.02 -34.16
C ASP A 436 -10.97 7.92 -33.15
N GLU A 437 -10.75 6.70 -33.63
CA GLU A 437 -10.48 5.52 -32.80
C GLU A 437 -9.51 4.57 -33.49
N VAL A 438 -8.57 4.02 -32.72
CA VAL A 438 -7.68 2.94 -33.14
C VAL A 438 -7.95 1.72 -32.27
N MET A 439 -8.01 0.53 -32.88
CA MET A 439 -8.26 -0.74 -32.20
C MET A 439 -7.23 -1.82 -32.57
N LEU A 440 -6.97 -2.76 -31.66
CA LEU A 440 -6.24 -4.00 -31.92
C LEU A 440 -7.19 -5.17 -31.72
N GLN A 441 -7.42 -5.91 -32.81
CA GLN A 441 -8.28 -7.09 -32.79
C GLN A 441 -7.99 -7.95 -34.01
N ASP A 442 -8.18 -9.26 -33.85
CA ASP A 442 -8.22 -10.20 -34.98
C ASP A 442 -6.96 -10.14 -35.88
N GLY A 443 -5.78 -10.02 -35.26
CA GLY A 443 -4.50 -9.95 -35.96
C GLY A 443 -4.21 -8.63 -36.70
N HIS A 444 -5.03 -7.58 -36.48
CA HIS A 444 -4.89 -6.30 -37.18
C HIS A 444 -4.96 -5.09 -36.24
N VAL A 445 -4.38 -3.98 -36.71
CA VAL A 445 -4.68 -2.64 -36.22
C VAL A 445 -5.80 -2.08 -37.08
N TRP A 446 -6.88 -1.64 -36.44
CA TRP A 446 -8.06 -1.09 -37.09
C TRP A 446 -8.20 0.39 -36.76
N ILE A 447 -8.84 1.14 -37.66
CA ILE A 447 -9.35 2.48 -37.40
C ILE A 447 -10.86 2.53 -37.53
N GLY A 448 -11.49 3.38 -36.72
CA GLY A 448 -12.93 3.61 -36.73
C GLY A 448 -13.24 5.02 -37.24
N TYR A 449 -14.12 5.12 -38.24
CA TYR A 449 -14.55 6.39 -38.81
C TYR A 449 -16.03 6.35 -39.19
N ASP A 450 -16.65 7.52 -39.21
CA ASP A 450 -18.04 7.69 -39.60
C ASP A 450 -18.12 8.28 -41.01
N TRP A 451 -18.95 7.69 -41.86
CA TRP A 451 -19.20 8.16 -43.21
C TRP A 451 -20.67 7.95 -43.57
N GLN A 452 -21.33 9.01 -44.08
CA GLN A 452 -22.76 9.01 -44.42
C GLN A 452 -23.69 8.50 -43.29
N GLY A 453 -23.35 8.82 -42.03
CA GLY A 453 -24.15 8.42 -40.86
C GLY A 453 -23.94 6.97 -40.41
N GLN A 454 -23.01 6.23 -41.01
CA GLN A 454 -22.66 4.86 -40.65
C GLN A 454 -21.22 4.78 -40.12
N ARG A 455 -21.04 4.02 -39.04
CA ARG A 455 -19.71 3.70 -38.48
C ARG A 455 -19.09 2.54 -39.24
N TYR A 456 -17.82 2.69 -39.61
CA TYR A 456 -17.03 1.70 -40.31
C TYR A 456 -15.73 1.36 -39.57
N TYR A 457 -15.23 0.15 -39.82
CA TYR A 457 -13.98 -0.35 -39.24
C TYR A 457 -13.05 -0.81 -40.37
N LEU A 458 -11.86 -0.24 -40.43
CA LEU A 458 -10.90 -0.50 -41.50
C LEU A 458 -9.57 -1.02 -40.93
N PRO A 459 -9.08 -2.21 -41.34
CA PRO A 459 -7.77 -2.70 -40.93
C PRO A 459 -6.69 -1.97 -41.74
N ILE A 460 -5.67 -1.45 -41.07
CA ILE A 460 -4.64 -0.60 -41.71
C ILE A 460 -3.23 -1.19 -41.65
N ARG A 461 -3.03 -2.25 -40.86
CA ARG A 461 -1.79 -3.04 -40.79
C ARG A 461 -2.01 -4.29 -39.93
N THR A 462 -1.04 -5.20 -39.96
CA THR A 462 -1.04 -6.37 -39.07
C THR A 462 -0.65 -6.01 -37.65
N TRP A 463 -1.16 -6.80 -36.71
CA TRP A 463 -0.85 -6.77 -35.28
C TRP A 463 -0.48 -8.19 -34.83
N ASN A 464 0.61 -8.31 -34.06
CA ASN A 464 1.17 -9.59 -33.64
C ASN A 464 0.41 -10.30 -32.49
N GLY A 465 -0.78 -9.82 -32.11
CA GLY A 465 -1.57 -10.38 -31.02
C GLY A 465 -1.06 -10.05 -29.61
N VAL A 466 0.08 -9.35 -29.47
CA VAL A 466 0.62 -8.96 -28.16
C VAL A 466 -0.14 -7.75 -27.62
N ALA A 467 -0.59 -7.82 -26.37
CA ALA A 467 -1.33 -6.74 -25.73
C ALA A 467 -0.50 -5.43 -25.65
N PRO A 468 -1.14 -4.25 -25.78
CA PRO A 468 -0.50 -2.96 -25.49
C PRO A 468 0.10 -2.87 -24.07
N PRO A 469 1.13 -2.04 -23.85
CA PRO A 469 1.77 -1.14 -24.82
C PRO A 469 2.76 -1.86 -25.75
N ASN A 470 3.10 -3.12 -25.49
CA ASN A 470 4.17 -3.87 -26.18
C ASN A 470 3.72 -4.55 -27.49
N HIS A 471 2.57 -4.16 -28.03
CA HIS A 471 2.07 -4.64 -29.29
C HIS A 471 3.07 -4.37 -30.43
N GLY A 472 3.35 -5.40 -31.22
CA GLY A 472 4.13 -5.29 -32.44
C GLY A 472 3.19 -5.13 -33.63
N VAL A 473 3.57 -4.28 -34.57
CA VAL A 473 2.74 -3.87 -35.69
C VAL A 473 3.53 -3.97 -36.98
N GLY A 474 2.90 -4.47 -38.03
CA GLY A 474 3.51 -4.55 -39.35
C GLY A 474 3.59 -3.19 -40.06
N PRO A 475 4.12 -3.17 -41.29
CA PRO A 475 4.08 -1.99 -42.15
C PRO A 475 2.64 -1.48 -42.34
N LEU A 476 2.50 -0.16 -42.39
CA LEU A 476 1.21 0.49 -42.67
C LEU A 476 0.83 0.27 -44.14
N TRP A 477 -0.44 -0.06 -44.41
CA TRP A 477 -0.96 -0.25 -45.77
C TRP A 477 -1.33 1.07 -46.47
N GLY A 478 -0.72 2.17 -46.03
CA GLY A 478 -1.04 3.54 -46.42
C GLY A 478 -0.21 4.53 -45.63
N GLN A 479 -0.77 5.71 -45.36
CA GLN A 479 -0.12 6.78 -44.60
C GLN A 479 -1.12 7.38 -43.58
N ILE A 480 -0.60 7.85 -42.45
CA ILE A 480 -1.36 8.62 -41.44
C ILE A 480 -0.80 10.04 -41.43
N LYS A 481 -1.69 11.04 -41.45
CA LYS A 481 -1.36 12.48 -41.38
C LYS A 481 -1.99 13.15 -40.18
#